data_AF-A0A6G8S4L7-F1
#
_entry.id   AF-A0A6G8S4L7-F1
#
_cell.length_a   1.000
_cell.length_b   1.000
_cell.length_c   1.000
_cell.angle_alpha   90.00
_cell.angle_beta   90.00
_cell.angle_gamma   90.00
#
_symmetry.space_group_name_H-M   'P 1'
#
loop_
_entity.id
_entity.type
_entity.pdbx_description
1 polymer ?
#
loop_
_entity_poly.entity_id
_entity_poly.type
_entity_poly.pdbx_seq_one_letter_code
_entity_poly.pdbx_strand_id
1 'polypeptide(L)'
;MLYLEDLKIGDQFKSREYEMTLEEIKDFANKYDPQVFHTDEEKAKDHPIFQGIAASGWHTSAVTMRLWTECFPVAGGLIGSESSLRWPRPARVGDRIHVEVEIVAITPSKTKNDRAIVTYVTQARNQVGDVLLLSTTKIVVFKREFASGQG
;
A
#
# COMPACT_ATOMS: atom_id res chain seq x y z
N MET A 1 0.48 7.13 17.85
CA MET A 1 1.56 7.22 16.86
C MET A 1 2.70 6.32 17.31
N LEU A 2 3.31 5.58 16.39
CA LEU A 2 4.41 4.63 16.63
C LEU A 2 5.75 5.30 16.39
N TYR A 3 6.71 5.10 17.29
CA TYR A 3 8.10 5.53 17.14
C TYR A 3 9.01 4.33 16.91
N LEU A 4 10.29 4.58 16.61
CA LEU A 4 11.25 3.50 16.38
C LEU A 4 11.30 2.48 17.53
N GLU A 5 11.19 2.94 18.77
CA GLU A 5 11.23 2.09 19.97
C GLU A 5 10.01 1.17 20.12
N ASP A 6 8.90 1.50 19.43
CA ASP A 6 7.66 0.74 19.49
C ASP A 6 7.63 -0.41 18.47
N LEU A 7 8.59 -0.47 17.55
CA LEU A 7 8.61 -1.40 16.42
C LEU A 7 9.60 -2.54 16.61
N LYS A 8 9.17 -3.75 16.26
CA LYS A 8 9.99 -4.96 16.27
C LYS A 8 9.83 -5.71 14.95
N ILE A 9 10.88 -6.45 14.59
CA ILE A 9 10.81 -7.40 13.46
C ILE A 9 9.76 -8.46 13.82
N GLY A 10 8.87 -8.75 12.88
CA GLY A 10 7.72 -9.64 13.05
C GLY A 10 6.43 -8.93 13.48
N ASP A 11 6.44 -7.63 13.79
CA ASP A 11 5.21 -6.90 14.07
C ASP A 11 4.32 -6.90 12.82
N GLN A 12 3.03 -7.16 13.06
CA GLN A 12 2.00 -7.26 12.01
C GLN A 12 0.90 -6.22 12.22
N PHE A 13 0.48 -5.59 11.13
CA PHE A 13 -0.62 -4.62 11.11
C PHE A 13 -1.63 -5.01 10.03
N LYS A 14 -2.91 -4.83 10.32
CA LYS A 14 -4.01 -5.10 9.39
C LYS A 14 -4.95 -3.91 9.33
N SER A 15 -5.35 -3.52 8.12
CA SER A 15 -6.32 -2.45 7.93
C SER A 15 -7.76 -2.94 7.98
N ARG A 16 -8.70 -1.99 7.99
CA ARG A 16 -10.07 -2.24 7.55
C ARG A 16 -10.13 -2.63 6.06
N GLU A 17 -11.30 -3.04 5.62
CA GLU A 17 -11.62 -3.25 4.20
C GLU A 17 -11.95 -1.92 3.48
N TYR A 18 -11.73 -1.90 2.17
CA TYR A 18 -12.06 -0.83 1.22
C TYR A 18 -12.68 -1.45 -0.04
N GLU A 19 -13.89 -1.06 -0.41
CA GLU A 19 -14.54 -1.57 -1.62
C GLU A 19 -14.09 -0.79 -2.87
N MET A 20 -13.61 -1.52 -3.88
CA MET A 20 -13.26 -0.97 -5.19
C MET A 20 -14.51 -0.86 -6.06
N THR A 21 -15.16 0.30 -6.06
CA THR A 21 -16.35 0.53 -6.88
C THR A 21 -15.99 0.77 -8.36
N LEU A 22 -16.93 0.49 -9.27
CA LEU A 22 -16.75 0.77 -10.70
C LEU A 22 -16.51 2.26 -10.97
N GLU A 23 -17.25 3.12 -10.28
CA GLU A 23 -17.15 4.58 -10.40
C GLU A 23 -15.73 5.05 -10.04
N GLU A 24 -15.23 4.70 -8.86
CA GLU A 24 -13.88 5.10 -8.43
C GLU A 24 -12.78 4.51 -9.33
N ILE A 25 -12.96 3.28 -9.83
CA ILE A 25 -12.02 2.68 -10.79
C ILE A 25 -11.93 3.53 -12.06
N LYS A 26 -13.07 3.89 -12.64
CA LYS A 26 -13.13 4.67 -13.88
C LYS A 26 -12.64 6.10 -13.65
N ASP A 27 -12.99 6.72 -12.53
CA ASP A 27 -12.54 8.07 -12.18
C ASP A 27 -11.02 8.15 -12.01
N PHE A 28 -10.43 7.19 -11.28
CA PHE A 28 -8.97 7.11 -11.16
C PHE A 28 -8.32 6.87 -12.52
N ALA A 29 -8.84 5.92 -13.31
CA ALA A 29 -8.30 5.57 -14.61
C ALA A 29 -8.35 6.76 -15.59
N ASN A 30 -9.48 7.45 -15.70
CA ASN A 30 -9.60 8.63 -16.55
C ASN A 30 -8.61 9.73 -16.18
N LYS A 31 -8.24 9.84 -14.90
CA LYS A 31 -7.30 10.85 -14.42
C LYS A 31 -5.84 10.44 -14.58
N TYR A 32 -5.50 9.17 -14.41
CA TYR A 32 -4.11 8.74 -14.25
C TYR A 32 -3.66 7.59 -15.17
N ASP A 33 -4.58 6.73 -15.62
CA ASP A 33 -4.26 5.54 -16.41
C ASP A 33 -5.42 5.19 -17.38
N PRO A 34 -5.64 5.99 -18.44
CA PRO A 34 -6.85 5.91 -19.27
C PRO A 34 -6.79 4.79 -20.33
N GLN A 35 -6.17 3.66 -19.99
CA GLN A 35 -6.17 2.48 -20.86
C GLN A 35 -7.57 1.85 -20.91
N VAL A 36 -7.96 1.35 -22.08
CA VAL A 36 -9.34 0.93 -22.38
C VAL A 36 -9.89 -0.11 -21.39
N PHE A 37 -9.05 -1.05 -20.95
CA PHE A 37 -9.43 -2.09 -19.99
C PHE A 37 -9.65 -1.58 -18.54
N HIS A 38 -9.47 -0.27 -18.30
CA HIS A 38 -9.82 0.40 -17.05
C HIS A 38 -11.03 1.34 -17.18
N THR A 39 -11.38 1.76 -18.40
CA THR A 39 -12.33 2.86 -18.64
C THR A 39 -13.61 2.46 -19.38
N ASP A 40 -13.56 1.43 -20.22
CA ASP A 40 -14.67 1.00 -21.08
C ASP A 40 -15.06 -0.46 -20.77
N GLU A 41 -16.25 -0.63 -20.21
CA GLU A 41 -16.74 -1.93 -19.73
C GLU A 41 -16.98 -2.94 -20.84
N GLU A 42 -17.46 -2.48 -22.00
CA GLU A 42 -17.73 -3.38 -23.13
C GLU A 42 -16.43 -3.79 -23.81
N LYS A 43 -15.55 -2.83 -24.11
CA LYS A 43 -14.27 -3.14 -24.75
C LYS A 43 -13.33 -3.93 -23.85
N ALA A 44 -13.42 -3.78 -22.53
CA ALA A 44 -12.59 -4.54 -21.60
C ALA A 44 -12.89 -6.05 -21.65
N LYS A 45 -14.11 -6.47 -22.01
CA LYS A 45 -14.50 -7.89 -22.16
C LYS A 45 -13.66 -8.62 -23.19
N ASP A 46 -13.25 -7.92 -24.25
CA ASP A 46 -12.45 -8.48 -25.34
C ASP A 46 -10.95 -8.54 -25.01
N HIS A 47 -10.50 -7.97 -23.89
CA HIS A 47 -9.08 -7.96 -23.53
C HIS A 47 -8.61 -9.39 -23.18
N PRO A 48 -7.59 -9.94 -23.85
CA PRO A 48 -7.22 -11.36 -23.73
C PRO A 48 -6.78 -11.77 -22.32
N ILE A 49 -6.28 -10.82 -21.53
CA ILE A 49 -5.79 -11.07 -20.16
C ILE A 49 -6.82 -10.63 -19.11
N PHE A 50 -7.53 -9.52 -19.34
CA PHE A 50 -8.36 -8.90 -18.31
C PHE A 50 -9.82 -9.33 -18.42
N GLN A 51 -10.34 -9.57 -19.62
CA GLN A 51 -11.67 -10.18 -19.83
C GLN A 51 -12.79 -9.47 -19.05
N GLY A 52 -12.73 -8.14 -19.00
CA GLY A 52 -13.57 -7.26 -18.18
C GLY A 52 -12.75 -6.18 -17.47
N ILE A 53 -13.43 -5.21 -16.86
CA ILE A 53 -12.78 -4.10 -16.14
C ILE A 53 -11.83 -4.64 -15.08
N ALA A 54 -10.62 -4.08 -15.07
CA ALA A 54 -9.68 -4.19 -13.97
C ALA A 54 -9.39 -2.79 -13.43
N ALA A 55 -9.13 -2.66 -12.14
CA ALA A 55 -8.54 -1.42 -11.63
C ALA A 55 -7.09 -1.31 -12.13
N SER A 56 -6.61 -0.08 -12.35
CA SER A 56 -5.18 0.15 -12.57
C SER A 56 -4.39 -0.34 -11.35
N GLY A 57 -3.24 -0.98 -11.58
CA GLY A 57 -2.33 -1.36 -10.49
C GLY A 57 -1.92 -0.15 -9.64
N TRP A 58 -1.82 1.04 -10.25
CA TRP A 58 -1.55 2.29 -9.55
C TRP A 58 -2.72 2.74 -8.68
N HIS A 59 -3.96 2.45 -9.08
CA HIS A 59 -5.14 2.67 -8.24
C HIS A 59 -5.08 1.79 -7.00
N THR A 60 -4.81 0.49 -7.18
CA THR A 60 -4.61 -0.45 -6.07
C THR A 60 -3.48 0.00 -5.13
N SER A 61 -2.38 0.51 -5.67
CA SER A 61 -1.28 1.09 -4.88
C SER A 61 -1.72 2.33 -4.07
N ALA A 62 -2.53 3.22 -4.66
CA ALA A 62 -3.04 4.41 -3.97
C ALA A 62 -3.99 4.04 -2.82
N VAL A 63 -4.92 3.10 -3.05
CA VAL A 63 -5.82 2.56 -2.00
C VAL A 63 -5.02 1.85 -0.91
N THR A 64 -4.01 1.06 -1.29
CA THR A 64 -3.09 0.42 -0.34
C THR A 64 -2.40 1.46 0.55
N MET A 65 -1.90 2.55 -0.02
CA MET A 65 -1.28 3.64 0.75
C MET A 65 -2.28 4.26 1.73
N ARG A 66 -3.53 4.51 1.31
CA ARG A 66 -4.58 5.04 2.18
C ARG A 66 -4.83 4.13 3.38
N LEU A 67 -5.08 2.84 3.13
CA LEU A 67 -5.33 1.86 4.19
C LEU A 67 -4.15 1.71 5.15
N TRP A 68 -2.95 1.76 4.60
CA TRP A 68 -1.73 1.59 5.36
C TRP A 68 -1.44 2.79 6.28
N THR A 69 -1.69 4.03 5.84
CA THR A 69 -1.60 5.22 6.72
C THR A 69 -2.56 5.18 7.91
N GLU A 70 -3.68 4.45 7.79
CA GLU A 70 -4.66 4.29 8.85
C GLU A 70 -4.25 3.21 9.86
N CYS A 71 -3.66 2.10 9.40
CA CYS A 71 -3.31 0.96 10.26
C CYS A 71 -1.86 0.98 10.79
N PHE A 72 -0.98 1.79 10.23
CA PHE A 72 0.42 1.91 10.65
C PHE A 72 0.82 3.37 10.91
N PRO A 73 0.35 3.98 12.02
CA PRO A 73 0.46 5.41 12.28
C PRO A 73 1.84 5.80 12.83
N VAL A 74 2.87 5.72 11.99
CA VAL A 74 4.25 6.10 12.35
C VAL A 74 4.35 7.61 12.59
N ALA A 75 4.95 7.99 13.72
CA ALA A 75 5.19 9.37 14.10
C ALA A 75 6.08 10.09 13.07
N GLY A 76 5.70 11.30 12.66
CA GLY A 76 6.35 12.02 11.58
C GLY A 76 5.96 11.56 10.16
N GLY A 77 5.08 10.57 10.05
CA GLY A 77 4.55 10.07 8.78
C GLY A 77 5.40 8.97 8.12
N LEU A 78 4.85 8.41 7.04
CA LEU A 78 5.50 7.34 6.27
C LEU A 78 6.45 7.94 5.22
N ILE A 79 7.70 8.18 5.60
CA ILE A 79 8.72 8.72 4.70
C ILE A 79 9.39 7.56 3.95
N GLY A 80 8.92 7.30 2.72
CA GLY A 80 9.45 6.27 1.84
C GLY A 80 10.78 6.66 1.19
N SER A 81 11.71 5.71 1.13
CA SER A 81 12.99 5.84 0.41
C SER A 81 13.11 4.89 -0.77
N GLU A 82 12.43 3.73 -0.72
CA GLU A 82 12.46 2.71 -1.76
C GLU A 82 11.20 1.83 -1.63
N SER A 83 10.64 1.40 -2.76
CA SER A 83 9.59 0.38 -2.80
C SER A 83 9.77 -0.51 -4.02
N SER A 84 9.65 -1.83 -3.83
CA SER A 84 9.49 -2.82 -4.91
C SER A 84 8.04 -3.29 -4.92
N LEU A 85 7.38 -3.21 -6.07
CA LEU A 85 5.95 -3.48 -6.23
C LEU A 85 5.73 -4.59 -7.25
N ARG A 86 4.76 -5.45 -6.97
CA ARG A 86 4.20 -6.44 -7.90
C ARG A 86 2.68 -6.43 -7.80
N TRP A 87 2.01 -6.64 -8.93
CA TRP A 87 0.55 -6.86 -9.00
C TRP A 87 0.28 -8.28 -9.50
N PRO A 88 0.18 -9.27 -8.60
CA PRO A 88 0.03 -10.67 -9.01
C PRO A 88 -1.32 -10.96 -9.69
N ARG A 89 -2.38 -10.24 -9.29
CA ARG A 89 -3.73 -10.34 -9.86
C ARG A 89 -4.35 -8.94 -10.01
N PRO A 90 -5.18 -8.71 -11.04
CA PRO A 90 -5.91 -7.45 -11.18
C PRO A 90 -7.01 -7.34 -10.12
N ALA A 91 -7.12 -6.18 -9.47
CA ALA A 91 -8.29 -5.86 -8.66
C ALA A 91 -9.51 -5.65 -9.55
N ARG A 92 -10.68 -6.12 -9.10
CA ARG A 92 -11.94 -6.09 -9.83
C ARG A 92 -12.97 -5.18 -9.17
N VAL A 93 -13.99 -4.82 -9.94
CA VAL A 93 -15.18 -4.14 -9.43
C VAL A 93 -15.80 -4.99 -8.30
N GLY A 94 -16.05 -4.38 -7.15
CA GLY A 94 -16.61 -5.04 -5.97
C GLY A 94 -15.60 -5.80 -5.11
N ASP A 95 -14.32 -5.84 -5.48
CA ASP A 95 -13.30 -6.36 -4.57
C ASP A 95 -13.23 -5.49 -3.31
N ARG A 96 -13.22 -6.14 -2.14
CA ARG A 96 -12.98 -5.49 -0.86
C ARG A 96 -11.53 -5.73 -0.46
N ILE A 97 -10.73 -4.68 -0.58
CA ILE A 97 -9.29 -4.70 -0.32
C ILE A 97 -9.01 -4.41 1.15
N HIS A 98 -8.19 -5.24 1.79
CA HIS A 98 -7.49 -4.90 3.03
C HIS A 98 -5.98 -5.08 2.85
N VAL A 99 -5.18 -4.42 3.68
CA VAL A 99 -3.73 -4.60 3.69
C VAL A 99 -3.28 -5.33 4.95
N GLU A 100 -2.28 -6.18 4.77
CA GLU A 100 -1.51 -6.84 5.82
C GLU A 100 -0.05 -6.40 5.66
N VAL A 101 0.54 -5.90 6.76
CA VAL A 101 1.89 -5.35 6.78
C VAL A 101 2.71 -6.08 7.83
N GLU A 102 3.92 -6.52 7.48
CA GLU A 102 4.84 -7.16 8.40
C GLU A 102 6.21 -6.47 8.37
N ILE A 103 6.73 -6.08 9.53
CA ILE A 103 8.09 -5.54 9.64
C ILE A 103 9.09 -6.67 9.52
N VAL A 104 9.94 -6.63 8.48
CA VAL A 104 10.92 -7.68 8.18
C VAL A 104 12.36 -7.27 8.49
N ALA A 105 12.66 -5.97 8.61
CA ALA A 105 13.97 -5.51 9.02
C ALA A 105 13.93 -4.12 9.66
N ILE A 106 14.84 -3.87 10.62
CA ILE A 106 15.09 -2.56 11.20
C ILE A 106 16.61 -2.33 11.16
N THR A 107 17.06 -1.34 10.39
CA THR A 107 18.47 -1.00 10.21
C THR A 107 18.75 0.40 10.78
N PRO A 108 19.34 0.52 11.98
CA PRO A 108 19.75 1.82 12.53
C PRO A 108 20.67 2.59 11.58
N SER A 109 20.49 3.91 11.50
CA SER A 109 21.39 4.74 10.71
C SER A 109 22.79 4.75 11.33
N LYS A 110 23.82 4.66 10.47
CA LYS A 110 25.24 4.68 10.91
C LYS A 110 25.75 6.09 11.22
N THR A 111 25.08 7.12 10.68
CA THR A 111 25.54 8.52 10.76
C THR A 111 24.58 9.43 11.54
N LYS A 112 23.35 8.96 11.82
CA LYS A 112 22.34 9.72 12.54
C LYS A 112 21.69 8.85 13.61
N ASN A 113 21.91 9.18 14.88
CA ASN A 113 21.47 8.35 16.01
C ASN A 113 19.97 8.50 16.35
N ASP A 114 19.24 9.34 15.60
CA ASP A 114 17.84 9.71 15.79
C ASP A 114 16.85 8.86 14.99
N ARG A 115 17.31 7.97 14.09
CA ARG A 115 16.44 7.25 13.16
C ARG A 115 16.99 5.89 12.72
N ALA A 116 16.10 5.08 12.16
CA ALA A 116 16.44 3.85 11.46
C ALA A 116 15.69 3.75 10.13
N ILE A 117 16.18 2.86 9.26
CA ILE A 117 15.41 2.36 8.13
C ILE A 117 14.58 1.15 8.56
N VAL A 118 13.26 1.24 8.45
CA VAL A 118 12.34 0.13 8.72
C VAL A 118 11.86 -0.43 7.39
N THR A 119 12.07 -1.73 7.16
CA THR A 119 11.60 -2.45 5.98
C THR A 119 10.41 -3.31 6.37
N TYR A 120 9.31 -3.19 5.63
CA TYR A 120 8.16 -4.07 5.78
C TYR A 120 7.71 -4.61 4.43
N VAL A 121 7.02 -5.75 4.49
CA VAL A 121 6.31 -6.35 3.37
C VAL A 121 4.83 -6.01 3.51
N THR A 122 4.21 -5.57 2.43
CA THR A 122 2.76 -5.31 2.37
C THR A 122 2.11 -6.26 1.39
N GLN A 123 0.99 -6.86 1.80
CA GLN A 123 0.08 -7.60 0.94
C GLN A 123 -1.27 -6.91 0.95
N ALA A 124 -1.73 -6.42 -0.22
CA ALA A 124 -3.12 -6.02 -0.40
C ALA A 124 -3.89 -7.25 -0.91
N ARG A 125 -4.93 -7.64 -0.17
CA ARG A 125 -5.73 -8.83 -0.44
C ARG A 125 -7.19 -8.47 -0.64
N ASN A 126 -7.90 -9.25 -1.43
CA ASN A 126 -9.37 -9.19 -1.50
C ASN A 126 -10.05 -10.17 -0.53
N GLN A 127 -11.37 -10.14 -0.50
CA GLN A 127 -12.24 -10.97 0.36
C GLN A 127 -12.10 -12.49 0.16
N VAL A 128 -11.54 -12.95 -0.96
CA VAL A 128 -11.28 -14.39 -1.21
C VAL A 128 -9.82 -14.78 -0.95
N GLY A 129 -9.00 -13.85 -0.48
CA GLY A 129 -7.60 -14.07 -0.10
C GLY A 129 -6.58 -13.90 -1.23
N ASP A 130 -7.02 -13.50 -2.43
CA ASP A 130 -6.12 -13.22 -3.55
C ASP A 130 -5.21 -12.04 -3.24
N VAL A 131 -3.93 -12.14 -3.58
CA VAL A 131 -2.97 -11.04 -3.45
C VAL A 131 -3.02 -10.17 -4.70
N LEU A 132 -3.53 -8.96 -4.55
CA LEU A 132 -3.68 -7.98 -5.62
C LEU A 132 -2.43 -7.10 -5.75
N LEU A 133 -1.75 -6.84 -4.63
CA LEU A 133 -0.48 -6.12 -4.58
C LEU A 133 0.42 -6.78 -3.53
N LEU A 134 1.69 -6.98 -3.90
CA LEU A 134 2.76 -7.36 -3.00
C LEU A 134 3.85 -6.29 -3.10
N SER A 135 4.28 -5.76 -1.96
CA SER A 135 5.40 -4.81 -1.93
C SER A 135 6.39 -5.08 -0.81
N THR A 136 7.62 -4.63 -1.01
CA THR A 136 8.63 -4.49 0.04
C THR A 136 9.10 -3.06 0.02
N THR A 137 8.94 -2.34 1.14
CA THR A 137 9.13 -0.90 1.16
C THR A 137 9.98 -0.47 2.36
N LYS A 138 10.83 0.55 2.15
CA LYS A 138 11.77 1.08 3.12
C LYS A 138 11.35 2.47 3.60
N ILE A 139 11.01 2.47 4.87
CA ILE A 139 10.75 3.52 5.86
C ILE A 139 11.90 4.33 6.42
N VAL A 140 11.84 5.65 6.56
CA VAL A 140 12.56 6.32 7.66
C VAL A 140 11.64 6.39 8.87
N VAL A 141 12.10 5.92 10.04
CA VAL A 141 11.38 6.04 11.32
C VAL A 141 12.27 6.68 12.36
N PHE A 142 11.74 7.67 13.06
CA PHE A 142 12.45 8.43 14.08
C PHE A 142 12.25 7.85 15.49
N LYS A 143 13.26 8.03 16.31
CA LYS A 143 13.18 7.87 17.77
C LYS A 143 12.24 8.90 18.37
N ARG A 144 11.60 8.53 19.48
CA ARG A 144 10.65 9.40 20.19
C ARG A 144 11.23 10.76 20.56
N GLU A 145 12.44 10.77 21.13
CA GLU A 145 13.11 11.97 21.61
C GLU A 145 13.29 13.05 20.52
N PHE A 146 13.53 12.62 19.28
CA PHE A 146 13.70 13.54 18.15
C PHE A 146 12.38 14.19 17.73
N ALA A 147 11.28 13.45 17.78
CA ALA A 147 9.97 13.94 17.38
C ALA A 147 9.33 14.87 18.42
N SER A 148 9.64 14.69 19.71
CA SER A 148 9.17 15.57 20.80
C SER A 148 9.84 16.95 20.82
N GLY A 149 10.96 17.14 20.12
CA GLY A 149 11.68 18.42 20.05
C GLY A 149 11.25 19.35 18.89
N GLN A 150 10.22 18.97 18.13
CA GLN A 150 9.68 19.78 17.01
C GLN A 150 8.26 20.30 17.28
N GLY A 151 7.80 20.25 18.53
CA GLY A 151 6.54 20.84 18.99
C GLY A 151 6.72 22.27 19.45
#